data_AF-A0A067SG55-F1
#
_entry.id   AF-A0A067SG55-F1
#
_cell.length_a   1.000
_cell.length_b   1.000
_cell.length_c   1.000
_cell.angle_alpha   90.00
_cell.angle_beta   90.00
_cell.angle_gamma   90.00
#
_symmetry.space_group_name_H-M   'P 1'
#
loop_
_entity.id
_entity.type
_entity.pdbx_description
1 polymer ?
#
loop_
_entity_poly.entity_id
_entity_poly.type
_entity_poly.pdbx_seq_one_letter_code
_entity_poly.pdbx_strand_id
1 'polypeptide(L)' 'LRHAYHLVWIAPGDKWKTTFRTRYGSFEWLVVPFGLSNAPTTFQHFMNDGFADLLDNYLIIYLDNILIYSNS' A
#
# COMPACT_ATOMS: atom_id res chain seq x y z
N LEU A 1 4.15 6.77 6.22
CA LEU A 1 3.13 5.93 5.56
C LEU A 1 3.09 6.05 4.04
N ARG A 2 3.11 7.25 3.44
CA ARG A 2 3.12 7.37 1.96
C ARG A 2 4.22 6.54 1.25
N HIS A 3 5.37 6.35 1.86
CA HIS A 3 6.44 5.53 1.27
C HIS A 3 6.17 4.02 1.33
N ALA A 4 5.27 3.57 2.19
CA ALA A 4 5.02 2.15 2.39
C ALA A 4 4.21 1.52 1.22
N TYR A 5 3.46 2.30 0.45
CA TYR A 5 2.89 1.86 -0.83
C TYR A 5 3.97 1.48 -1.84
N HIS A 6 5.13 2.15 -1.80
CA HIS A 6 6.26 1.81 -2.66
C HIS A 6 6.97 0.52 -2.24
N LEU A 7 6.56 -0.12 -1.13
CA LEU A 7 7.04 -1.44 -0.72
C LEU A 7 6.16 -2.57 -1.26
N VAL A 8 4.96 -2.25 -1.74
CA VAL A 8 3.99 -3.22 -2.25
C VAL A 8 4.11 -3.32 -3.77
N TRP A 9 4.51 -4.49 -4.26
CA TRP A 9 4.64 -4.75 -5.69
C TRP A 9 3.27 -4.94 -6.36
N ILE A 10 3.14 -4.45 -7.58
CA ILE A 10 1.99 -4.79 -8.43
C ILE A 10 2.08 -6.26 -8.81
N ALA A 11 0.94 -6.94 -8.79
CA ALA A 11 0.82 -8.34 -9.17
C ALA A 11 1.43 -8.60 -10.57
N PRO A 12 2.17 -9.71 -10.75
CA PRO A 12 2.66 -10.10 -12.08
C PRO A 12 1.51 -10.18 -13.08
N GLY A 13 1.66 -9.52 -14.23
CA GLY A 13 0.62 -9.47 -15.27
C GLY A 13 -0.34 -8.27 -15.16
N ASP A 14 -0.32 -7.51 -14.07
CA ASP A 14 -1.17 -6.32 -13.89
C ASP A 14 -0.44 -4.98 -14.08
N LYS A 15 0.89 -4.99 -14.27
CA LYS A 15 1.72 -3.78 -14.44
C LYS A 15 1.23 -2.88 -15.59
N TRP A 16 0.89 -3.47 -16.74
CA TRP A 16 0.38 -2.75 -17.91
C TRP A 16 -0.95 -2.03 -17.65
N LYS A 17 -1.74 -2.44 -16.64
CA LYS A 17 -2.99 -1.74 -16.26
C LYS A 17 -2.71 -0.40 -15.58
N THR A 18 -1.48 -0.21 -15.11
CA THR A 18 -1.03 1.01 -14.44
C THR A 18 -0.16 1.89 -15.33
N THR A 19 -0.18 1.66 -16.65
CA THR A 19 0.55 2.52 -17.59
C THR A 19 0.03 3.95 -17.53
N PHE A 20 0.93 4.91 -17.38
CA PHE A 20 0.65 6.34 -17.51
C PHE A 20 1.52 6.94 -18.62
N ARG A 21 1.02 8.01 -19.25
CA ARG A 21 1.70 8.67 -20.36
C ARG A 21 2.16 10.06 -19.95
N THR A 22 3.38 10.38 -20.34
CA THR A 22 3.98 11.71 -20.20
C THR A 22 4.34 12.24 -21.59
N ARG A 23 4.80 13.51 -21.69
CA ARG A 23 5.32 14.04 -22.96
C ARG A 23 6.54 13.28 -23.50
N TYR A 24 7.20 12.49 -22.64
CA TYR A 24 8.46 11.79 -22.94
C TYR A 24 8.26 10.30 -23.22
N GLY A 25 7.06 9.77 -23.05
CA GLY A 25 6.78 8.35 -23.28
C GLY A 25 5.71 7.79 -22.36
N SER A 26 5.48 6.49 -22.51
CA SER A 26 4.62 5.69 -21.63
C SER A 26 5.48 4.96 -20.60
N PHE A 27 5.01 4.97 -19.35
CA PHE A 27 5.68 4.36 -18.22
C PHE A 27 4.68 3.49 -17.45
N GLU A 28 5.15 2.44 -16.82
CA GLU A 28 4.34 1.55 -16.00
C GLU A 28 4.77 1.65 -14.54
N TRP A 29 3.82 1.51 -13.62
CA TRP A 29 4.17 1.36 -12.23
C TRP A 29 4.65 -0.06 -11.94
N LEU A 30 5.66 -0.17 -11.08
CA LEU A 30 6.17 -1.46 -10.58
C LEU A 30 5.61 -1.78 -9.19
N VAL A 31 5.29 -0.73 -8.44
CA VAL A 31 4.76 -0.74 -7.08
C VAL A 31 3.41 -0.04 -7.08
N VAL A 32 2.56 -0.33 -6.11
CA VAL A 32 1.20 0.22 -6.04
C VAL A 32 1.25 1.77 -6.03
N PRO A 33 0.79 2.46 -7.09
CA PRO A 33 0.73 3.92 -7.10
C PRO A 33 -0.42 4.45 -6.25
N PHE A 34 -0.31 5.73 -5.88
CA PHE A 34 -1.43 6.48 -5.30
C PHE A 34 -2.57 6.63 -6.29
N GLY A 35 -3.80 6.59 -5.76
CA GLY A 35 -5.01 6.81 -6.54
C GLY A 35 -5.60 5.56 -7.19
N LEU A 36 -4.98 4.38 -7.04
CA LEU A 36 -5.66 3.12 -7.33
C LEU A 36 -6.73 2.84 -6.28
N SER A 37 -7.94 2.48 -6.72
CA SER A 37 -9.06 2.21 -5.83
C SER A 37 -8.78 1.10 -4.80
N ASN A 38 -7.96 0.12 -5.17
CA ASN A 38 -7.61 -1.01 -4.30
C ASN A 38 -6.30 -0.78 -3.54
N ALA A 39 -5.59 0.33 -3.74
CA ALA A 39 -4.33 0.60 -3.06
C ALA A 39 -4.45 0.56 -1.52
N PRO A 40 -5.47 1.19 -0.89
CA PRO A 40 -5.64 1.14 0.56
C PRO A 40 -5.86 -0.30 1.08
N THR A 41 -6.66 -1.09 0.37
CA THR A 41 -6.98 -2.47 0.75
C THR A 41 -5.74 -3.37 0.67
N THR A 42 -4.98 -3.28 -0.41
CA THR A 42 -3.73 -4.05 -0.56
C THR A 42 -2.69 -3.62 0.49
N PHE A 43 -2.62 -2.31 0.77
CA PHE A 43 -1.73 -1.78 1.80
C PHE A 43 -2.08 -2.29 3.19
N GLN A 44 -3.38 -2.26 3.55
CA GLN A 44 -3.85 -2.79 4.82
C GLN A 44 -3.55 -4.29 4.96
N HIS A 45 -3.73 -5.10 3.91
CA HIS A 45 -3.37 -6.52 3.97
C HIS A 45 -1.87 -6.74 4.21
N PHE A 46 -1.00 -6.03 3.48
CA PHE A 46 0.45 -6.10 3.68
C PHE A 46 0.87 -5.71 5.10
N MET A 47 0.27 -4.66 5.63
CA MET A 47 0.54 -4.19 7.00
C MET A 47 -0.01 -5.17 8.05
N ASN A 48 -1.19 -5.75 7.83
CA ASN A 48 -1.75 -6.74 8.75
C ASN A 48 -0.88 -7.99 8.83
N ASP A 49 -0.34 -8.46 7.70
CA ASP A 49 0.56 -9.62 7.68
C ASP A 49 1.89 -9.32 8.37
N GLY A 50 2.45 -8.13 8.18
CA GLY A 50 3.73 -7.72 8.80
C GLY A 50 3.64 -7.37 10.28
N PHE A 51 2.47 -6.93 10.75
CA PHE A 51 2.23 -6.50 12.14
C PHE A 51 1.21 -7.40 12.86
N ALA A 52 1.04 -8.64 12.39
CA ALA A 52 0.06 -9.59 12.92
C ALA A 52 0.14 -9.75 14.46
N ASP A 53 1.35 -9.77 15.01
CA ASP A 53 1.58 -9.94 16.45
C ASP A 53 1.24 -8.68 17.29
N LEU A 54 1.16 -7.51 16.64
CA LEU A 54 0.95 -6.21 17.28
C LEU A 54 -0.47 -5.66 17.08
N LEU A 55 -1.20 -6.20 16.10
CA LEU A 55 -2.59 -5.88 15.83
C LEU A 55 -3.47 -6.12 17.06
N ASP A 56 -4.43 -5.21 17.28
CA ASP A 56 -5.42 -5.21 18.37
C ASP A 56 -4.86 -5.13 19.80
N ASN A 57 -3.53 -5.17 19.97
CA ASN A 57 -2.85 -4.99 21.24
C ASN A 57 -2.36 -3.54 21.43
N TYR A 58 -1.66 -3.02 20.42
CA TYR A 58 -1.03 -1.68 20.44
C TYR A 58 -1.22 -0.92 19.12
N LEU A 59 -1.74 -1.58 18.10
CA LEU A 59 -1.78 -1.11 16.72
C LEU A 59 -3.15 -1.40 16.11
N ILE A 60 -3.79 -0.39 15.54
CA ILE A 60 -4.95 -0.55 14.66
C ILE A 60 -4.59 0.01 13.28
N ILE A 61 -4.75 -0.80 12.23
CA ILE A 61 -4.51 -0.38 10.85
C ILE A 61 -5.86 -0.21 10.15
N TYR A 62 -6.08 0.97 9.56
CA TYR A 62 -7.29 1.25 8.79
C TYR A 62 -6.98 2.02 7.52
N LEU A 63 -7.20 1.37 6.37
CA LEU A 63 -6.87 1.90 5.04
C LEU A 63 -5.41 2.37 4.99
N ASP A 64 -5.21 3.69 4.97
CA ASP A 64 -3.93 4.35 4.82
C ASP A 64 -3.33 4.83 6.15
N ASN A 65 -4.07 4.66 7.25
CA ASN A 65 -3.71 5.16 8.58
C ASN A 65 -3.32 4.02 9.51
N ILE A 66 -2.34 4.29 10.35
CA ILE A 66 -1.93 3.42 11.45
C ILE A 66 -2.18 4.21 12.73
N LEU A 67 -3.02 3.66 13.59
CA LEU A 67 -3.21 4.14 14.95
C LEU A 67 -2.33 3.29 15.88
N ILE A 68 -1.39 3.95 16.55
CA ILE A 68 -0.59 3.35 17.62
C ILE A 68 -1.11 3.91 18.94
N TYR A 69 -1.39 3.05 19.90
CA TYR A 69 -1.87 3.45 21.21
C TYR A 69 -1.11 2.71 22.32
N SER A 70 -1.07 3.36 23.48
CA SER A 70 -0.42 2.89 24.70
C SER A 70 -1.35 3.20 25.86
N ASN A 71 -1.38 2.34 26.87
CA ASN A 71 -2.16 2.55 28.10
C ASN A 71 -1.45 3.47 29.12
N SER A 72 -0.32 4.06 28.72
CA SER A 72 0.52 4.96 29.53
C SER A 72 1.07 6.08 28.68
#